data_AF-A0A975T7K5-F1
#
_entry.id   AF-A0A975T7K5-F1
#
_cell.length_a   1.000
_cell.length_b   1.000
_cell.length_c   1.000
_cell.angle_alpha   90.00
_cell.angle_beta   90.00
_cell.angle_gamma   90.00
#
_symmetry.space_group_name_H-M   'P 1'
#
loop_
_entity.id
_entity.type
_entity.pdbx_description
1 polymer ?
#
loop_
_entity_poly.entity_id
_entity_poly.type
_entity_poly.pdbx_seq_one_letter_code
_entity_poly.pdbx_strand_id
1 'polypeptide(L)'
;MISRNLLLIGAASLLIPISSALAVTQTHSAPIIAQVSPNQAPADREPGDFPPSPPEGGRNEKRGNGEPPWAKEIGLSSEQKAKIKQLHEQAKKDSESLRTELRQADEKMRSLFASDASADQLRQQHKKIQSLRQRLDDKRFETMLAERQILTTQQRSQLGKLMQQRQGRRPQSRQNYKW
;
A
#
# COMPACT_ATOMS: atom_id res chain seq x y z
N MET A 1 -11.55 -3.26 58.95
CA MET A 1 -12.94 -3.70 58.66
C MET A 1 -13.51 -2.77 57.62
N ILE A 2 -13.54 -3.16 56.35
CA ILE A 2 -14.26 -2.41 55.29
C ILE A 2 -14.93 -3.46 54.40
N SER A 3 -16.23 -3.28 54.25
CA SER A 3 -17.22 -4.27 53.84
C SER A 3 -17.26 -4.51 52.33
N ARG A 4 -17.54 -5.76 51.96
CA ARG A 4 -17.86 -6.23 50.61
C ARG A 4 -19.34 -5.94 50.33
N ASN A 5 -19.66 -5.33 49.18
CA ASN A 5 -21.00 -5.35 48.63
C ASN A 5 -21.00 -6.15 47.32
N LEU A 6 -21.46 -7.39 47.43
CA LEU A 6 -21.88 -8.30 46.36
C LEU A 6 -23.40 -8.43 46.49
N LEU A 7 -24.14 -8.22 45.40
CA LEU A 7 -25.50 -8.73 45.11
C LEU A 7 -25.89 -8.11 43.73
N LEU A 8 -25.86 -8.81 42.60
CA LEU A 8 -26.76 -9.88 42.06
C LEU A 8 -28.24 -9.48 41.93
N ILE A 9 -28.83 -9.97 40.82
CA ILE A 9 -30.24 -10.00 40.38
C ILE A 9 -30.57 -8.91 39.32
N GLY A 10 -31.11 -9.20 38.13
CA GLY A 10 -31.78 -10.42 37.67
C GLY A 10 -31.93 -10.55 36.15
N ALA A 11 -32.33 -11.75 35.77
CA ALA A 11 -32.67 -12.19 34.42
C ALA A 11 -34.06 -11.69 33.99
N ALA A 12 -34.27 -11.50 32.68
CA ALA A 12 -35.52 -11.88 32.00
C ALA A 12 -35.36 -11.75 30.48
N SER A 13 -35.75 -12.84 29.81
CA SER A 13 -35.81 -13.13 28.39
C SER A 13 -36.60 -12.13 27.54
N LEU A 14 -36.24 -12.01 26.26
CA LEU A 14 -37.26 -11.99 25.19
C LEU A 14 -36.67 -12.49 23.87
N LEU A 15 -36.92 -13.78 23.63
CA LEU A 15 -36.91 -14.44 22.34
C LEU A 15 -38.02 -13.84 21.47
N ILE A 16 -37.68 -13.41 20.26
CA ILE A 16 -38.64 -13.22 19.18
C ILE A 16 -38.26 -14.19 18.05
N PRO A 17 -38.95 -15.33 17.91
CA PRO A 17 -39.04 -16.04 16.65
C PRO A 17 -40.38 -15.69 15.99
N ILE A 18 -40.37 -15.31 14.71
CA ILE A 18 -41.47 -15.27 13.72
C ILE A 18 -40.85 -14.57 12.50
N SER A 19 -41.02 -14.93 11.23
CA SER A 19 -41.46 -16.11 10.50
C SER A 19 -41.09 -15.80 9.04
N SER A 20 -40.57 -16.79 8.34
CA SER A 20 -40.82 -17.15 6.94
C SER A 20 -41.22 -16.05 5.94
N ALA A 21 -40.36 -15.83 4.95
CA ALA A 21 -40.81 -15.71 3.57
C ALA A 21 -39.79 -16.36 2.62
N LEU A 22 -40.10 -17.58 2.18
CA LEU A 22 -39.54 -18.16 0.96
C LEU A 22 -40.01 -17.31 -0.22
N ALA A 23 -39.09 -16.66 -0.93
CA ALA A 23 -39.32 -16.20 -2.29
C ALA A 23 -38.30 -16.90 -3.18
N VAL A 24 -38.65 -18.11 -3.61
CA VAL A 24 -38.01 -18.77 -4.76
C VAL A 24 -38.49 -18.00 -6.00
N THR A 25 -37.71 -17.04 -6.46
CA THR A 25 -37.88 -16.48 -7.80
C THR A 25 -37.15 -17.39 -8.77
N GLN A 26 -37.92 -18.32 -9.33
CA GLN A 26 -37.53 -19.15 -10.45
C GLN A 26 -37.59 -18.29 -11.73
N THR A 27 -36.45 -17.84 -12.23
CA THR A 27 -36.37 -17.16 -13.53
C THR A 27 -35.34 -17.85 -14.42
N HIS A 28 -35.89 -18.75 -15.24
CA HIS A 28 -35.48 -19.14 -16.59
C HIS A 28 -33.99 -19.05 -16.94
N SER A 29 -33.33 -20.19 -16.86
CA SER A 29 -32.16 -20.52 -17.66
C SER A 29 -32.61 -20.70 -19.12
N ALA A 30 -32.41 -19.68 -19.95
CA ALA A 30 -32.44 -19.87 -21.40
C ALA A 30 -31.08 -20.45 -21.84
N PRO A 31 -31.05 -21.59 -22.56
CA PRO A 31 -29.82 -22.01 -23.22
C PRO A 31 -29.62 -21.09 -24.44
N ILE A 32 -28.67 -20.18 -24.35
CA ILE A 32 -28.08 -19.57 -25.55
C ILE A 32 -27.21 -20.67 -26.16
N ILE A 33 -27.81 -21.44 -27.07
CA ILE A 33 -27.06 -22.22 -28.05
C ILE A 33 -26.47 -21.20 -29.03
N ALA A 34 -25.32 -20.64 -28.68
CA ALA A 34 -24.48 -19.94 -29.64
C ALA A 34 -23.92 -21.01 -30.58
N GLN A 35 -24.42 -21.01 -31.81
CA GLN A 35 -23.92 -21.83 -32.91
C GLN A 35 -22.41 -21.60 -33.05
N VAL A 36 -21.61 -22.60 -32.69
CA VAL A 36 -20.19 -22.68 -33.05
C VAL A 36 -20.14 -22.95 -34.55
N SER A 37 -19.83 -21.90 -35.31
CA SER A 37 -19.45 -22.00 -36.72
C SER A 37 -17.99 -22.47 -36.77
N PRO A 38 -17.66 -23.66 -37.29
CA PRO A 38 -16.30 -24.17 -37.30
C PRO A 38 -15.67 -23.78 -38.63
N ASN A 39 -15.17 -22.56 -38.75
CA ASN A 39 -14.12 -22.23 -39.70
C ASN A 39 -13.64 -20.79 -39.51
N GLN A 40 -12.57 -20.64 -38.76
CA GLN A 40 -11.38 -19.85 -39.11
C GLN A 40 -10.47 -19.82 -37.89
N ALA A 41 -9.52 -20.75 -37.88
CA ALA A 41 -8.32 -20.62 -37.07
C ALA A 41 -7.45 -19.52 -37.70
N PRO A 42 -6.96 -18.57 -36.90
CA PRO A 42 -5.63 -18.05 -37.08
C PRO A 42 -4.71 -18.68 -36.03
N ALA A 43 -3.74 -19.39 -36.56
CA ALA A 43 -2.47 -19.83 -36.00
C ALA A 43 -2.09 -19.28 -34.61
N ASP A 44 -1.68 -20.20 -33.75
CA ASP A 44 -0.53 -20.06 -32.85
C ASP A 44 -0.35 -18.68 -32.22
N ARG A 45 -1.15 -18.37 -31.20
CA ARG A 45 -0.74 -17.39 -30.18
C ARG A 45 0.06 -18.13 -29.12
N GLU A 46 1.38 -18.10 -29.28
CA GLU A 46 2.34 -18.52 -28.27
C GLU A 46 2.01 -17.91 -26.89
N PRO A 47 2.24 -18.64 -25.78
CA PRO A 47 2.08 -18.11 -24.43
C PRO A 47 3.26 -17.17 -24.11
N GLY A 48 3.26 -15.98 -24.69
CA GLY A 48 4.41 -15.05 -24.62
C GLY A 48 4.10 -13.56 -24.64
N ASP A 49 2.87 -13.13 -24.93
CA ASP A 49 2.55 -11.70 -25.11
C ASP A 49 2.16 -10.95 -23.83
N PHE A 50 2.77 -11.31 -22.69
CA PHE A 50 2.94 -10.31 -21.63
C PHE A 50 4.20 -9.51 -21.99
N PRO A 51 4.15 -8.16 -22.03
CA PRO A 51 5.38 -7.39 -22.15
C PRO A 51 6.33 -7.87 -21.06
N PRO A 52 7.58 -8.23 -21.38
CA PRO A 52 8.51 -8.77 -20.40
C PRO A 52 8.55 -7.80 -19.22
N SER A 53 8.44 -8.34 -18.00
CA SER A 53 8.73 -7.58 -16.79
C SER A 53 10.01 -6.80 -17.04
N PRO A 54 10.02 -5.46 -16.88
CA PRO A 54 11.23 -4.69 -17.12
C PRO A 54 12.36 -5.32 -16.31
N PRO A 55 13.57 -5.49 -16.89
CA PRO A 55 14.65 -6.23 -16.27
C PRO A 55 14.82 -5.77 -14.82
N GLU A 56 14.90 -6.74 -13.90
CA GLU A 56 14.96 -6.52 -12.45
C GLU A 56 16.22 -5.75 -12.00
N GLY A 57 17.10 -5.39 -12.94
CA GLY A 57 18.36 -4.68 -12.72
C GLY A 57 18.48 -3.34 -13.46
N GLY A 58 17.50 -2.44 -13.36
CA GLY A 58 17.54 -1.16 -14.11
C GLY A 58 17.17 0.13 -13.36
N ARG A 59 16.90 0.07 -12.04
CA ARG A 59 16.55 1.26 -11.23
C ARG A 59 17.39 1.44 -9.97
N ASN A 60 18.45 0.65 -9.79
CA ASN A 60 19.32 0.72 -8.62
C ASN A 60 20.64 1.46 -8.85
N GLU A 61 21.15 1.57 -10.09
CA GLU A 61 22.47 2.18 -10.35
C GLU A 61 22.63 3.67 -10.01
N LYS A 62 21.54 4.43 -9.75
CA LYS A 62 21.64 5.89 -9.48
C LYS A 62 20.91 6.35 -8.21
N ARG A 63 20.62 5.46 -7.27
CA ARG A 63 20.25 5.89 -5.90
C ARG A 63 21.53 6.14 -5.10
N GLY A 64 22.18 7.27 -5.37
CA GLY A 64 23.47 7.61 -4.76
C GLY A 64 23.45 7.51 -3.23
N ASN A 65 24.48 6.88 -2.64
CA ASN A 65 24.98 6.92 -1.24
C ASN A 65 24.00 7.04 -0.05
N GLY A 66 22.68 6.89 -0.23
CA GLY A 66 21.68 7.21 0.80
C GLY A 66 21.46 8.71 1.02
N GLU A 67 22.08 9.57 0.23
CA GLU A 67 21.98 11.03 0.37
C GLU A 67 20.73 11.55 -0.35
N PRO A 68 19.87 12.37 0.30
CA PRO A 68 18.69 12.90 -0.35
C PRO A 68 19.05 13.72 -1.60
N PRO A 69 18.27 13.68 -2.69
CA PRO A 69 18.60 14.41 -3.93
C PRO A 69 18.76 15.92 -3.75
N TRP A 70 18.13 16.51 -2.73
CA TRP A 70 18.22 17.94 -2.41
C TRP A 70 19.43 18.30 -1.55
N ALA A 71 20.14 17.33 -0.96
CA ALA A 71 21.27 17.56 -0.06
C ALA A 71 22.40 18.37 -0.72
N LYS A 72 22.62 18.14 -2.02
CA LYS A 72 23.59 18.88 -2.84
C LYS A 72 23.14 20.32 -3.14
N GLU A 73 21.83 20.56 -3.19
CA GLU A 73 21.24 21.83 -3.60
C GLU A 73 21.18 22.86 -2.46
N ILE A 74 21.24 22.43 -1.20
CA ILE A 74 21.09 23.32 -0.02
C ILE A 74 22.39 23.57 0.76
N GLY A 75 23.54 23.13 0.22
CA GLY A 75 24.84 23.43 0.80
C GLY A 75 25.06 22.83 2.20
N LEU A 76 24.82 21.53 2.36
CA LEU A 76 25.09 20.84 3.63
C LEU A 76 26.59 20.77 3.93
N SER A 77 26.96 20.98 5.20
CA SER A 77 28.31 20.71 5.68
C SER A 77 28.65 19.21 5.64
N SER A 78 29.93 18.86 5.66
CA SER A 78 30.38 17.46 5.74
C SER A 78 29.80 16.74 6.96
N GLU A 79 29.76 17.41 8.10
CA GLU A 79 29.18 16.88 9.34
C GLU A 79 27.67 16.65 9.22
N GLN A 80 26.92 17.59 8.64
CA GLN A 80 25.49 17.43 8.41
C GLN A 80 25.19 16.25 7.48
N LYS A 81 25.98 16.09 6.40
CA LYS A 81 25.86 14.96 5.48
C LYS A 81 26.09 13.63 6.18
N ALA A 82 27.11 13.54 7.04
CA ALA A 82 27.40 12.34 7.82
C ALA A 82 26.24 11.98 8.76
N LYS A 83 25.70 12.97 9.50
CA LYS A 83 24.55 12.79 10.40
C LYS A 83 23.30 12.32 9.66
N ILE A 84 22.98 12.94 8.52
CA ILE A 84 21.82 12.54 7.70
C ILE A 84 22.00 11.14 7.12
N LYS A 85 23.21 10.79 6.65
CA LYS A 85 23.50 9.45 6.16
C LYS A 85 23.29 8.39 7.26
N GLN A 86 23.83 8.62 8.45
CA GLN A 86 23.67 7.72 9.59
C GLN A 86 22.18 7.59 9.99
N LEU A 87 21.44 8.71 10.02
CA LEU A 87 20.01 8.72 10.28
C LEU A 87 19.24 7.84 9.28
N HIS A 88 19.56 7.95 7.99
CA HIS A 88 18.93 7.14 6.94
C HIS A 88 19.29 5.66 7.02
N GLU A 89 20.53 5.33 7.35
CA GLU A 89 20.96 3.95 7.56
C GLU A 89 20.24 3.32 8.74
N GLN A 90 20.11 4.05 9.85
CA GLN A 90 19.37 3.59 11.02
C GLN A 90 17.88 3.41 10.71
N ALA A 91 17.23 4.42 10.10
CA ALA A 91 15.83 4.34 9.70
C ALA A 91 15.58 3.19 8.70
N LYS A 92 16.57 2.87 7.85
CA LYS A 92 16.50 1.72 6.94
C LYS A 92 16.43 0.42 7.74
N LYS A 93 17.36 0.21 8.68
CA LYS A 93 17.42 -0.99 9.55
C LYS A 93 16.15 -1.12 10.39
N ASP A 94 15.72 -0.05 11.05
CA ASP A 94 14.55 -0.04 11.94
C ASP A 94 13.21 -0.30 11.24
N SER A 95 13.19 -0.16 9.91
CA SER A 95 12.01 -0.38 9.08
C SER A 95 12.11 -1.64 8.22
N GLU A 96 13.19 -2.41 8.32
CA GLU A 96 13.45 -3.56 7.45
C GLU A 96 12.38 -4.66 7.62
N SER A 97 12.06 -5.03 8.86
CA SER A 97 11.00 -6.01 9.15
C SER A 97 9.66 -5.58 8.55
N LEU A 98 9.26 -4.31 8.74
CA LEU A 98 8.01 -3.79 8.19
C LEU A 98 7.96 -3.81 6.66
N ARG A 99 9.08 -3.55 5.99
CA ARG A 99 9.16 -3.64 4.52
C ARG A 99 9.03 -5.09 4.06
N THR A 100 9.64 -6.03 4.77
CA THR A 100 9.53 -7.45 4.49
C THR A 100 8.10 -7.94 4.71
N GLU A 101 7.47 -7.59 5.83
CA GLU A 101 6.07 -7.91 6.13
C GLU A 101 5.11 -7.33 5.08
N LEU A 102 5.34 -6.09 4.65
CA LEU A 102 4.54 -5.46 3.60
C LEU A 102 4.69 -6.21 2.27
N ARG A 103 5.92 -6.58 1.88
CA ARG A 103 6.17 -7.35 0.66
C ARG A 103 5.44 -8.69 0.68
N GLN A 104 5.58 -9.44 1.77
CA GLN A 104 4.87 -10.71 1.96
C GLN A 104 3.35 -10.52 1.95
N ALA A 105 2.85 -9.42 2.51
CA ALA A 105 1.42 -9.11 2.48
C ALA A 105 0.92 -8.79 1.06
N ASP A 106 1.69 -8.06 0.26
CA ASP A 106 1.38 -7.78 -1.13
C ASP A 106 1.44 -9.06 -2.00
N GLU A 107 2.43 -9.94 -1.77
CA GLU A 107 2.52 -11.26 -2.43
C GLU A 107 1.31 -12.14 -2.09
N LYS A 108 0.93 -12.20 -0.81
CA LYS A 108 -0.27 -12.93 -0.38
C LYS A 108 -1.52 -12.35 -1.03
N MET A 109 -1.64 -11.04 -1.16
CA MET A 109 -2.77 -10.41 -1.86
C MET A 109 -2.85 -10.87 -3.31
N ARG A 110 -1.72 -10.89 -4.04
CA ARG A 110 -1.66 -11.40 -5.42
C ARG A 110 -2.11 -12.85 -5.51
N SER A 111 -1.67 -13.69 -4.57
CA SER A 111 -2.10 -15.09 -4.51
C SER A 111 -3.60 -15.24 -4.24
N LEU A 112 -4.17 -14.42 -3.35
CA LEU A 112 -5.61 -14.44 -3.07
C LEU A 112 -6.45 -13.99 -4.28
N PHE A 113 -5.97 -13.04 -5.08
CA PHE A 113 -6.66 -12.64 -6.32
C PHE A 113 -6.63 -13.71 -7.41
N ALA A 114 -5.62 -14.59 -7.40
CA ALA A 114 -5.48 -15.68 -8.37
C ALA A 114 -6.18 -16.97 -7.92
N SER A 115 -6.82 -16.98 -6.75
CA SER A 115 -7.52 -18.15 -6.19
C SER A 115 -9.00 -17.87 -5.98
N ASP A 116 -9.76 -18.88 -5.55
CA ASP A 116 -11.18 -18.76 -5.17
C ASP A 116 -11.37 -18.10 -3.78
N ALA A 117 -10.47 -17.19 -3.39
CA ALA A 117 -10.58 -16.50 -2.11
C ALA A 117 -11.86 -15.66 -2.04
N SER A 118 -12.52 -15.70 -0.89
CA SER A 118 -13.70 -14.87 -0.64
C SER A 118 -13.35 -13.37 -0.63
N ALA A 119 -14.35 -12.54 -0.94
CA ALA A 119 -14.22 -11.09 -0.84
C ALA A 119 -13.79 -10.62 0.56
N ASP A 120 -14.19 -11.32 1.61
CA ASP A 120 -13.81 -10.97 2.99
C ASP A 120 -12.33 -11.26 3.28
N GLN A 121 -11.76 -12.35 2.74
CA GLN A 121 -10.32 -12.62 2.83
C GLN A 121 -9.51 -11.53 2.13
N LEU A 122 -9.94 -11.09 0.94
CA LEU A 122 -9.32 -9.97 0.22
C LEU A 122 -9.40 -8.67 1.03
N ARG A 123 -10.56 -8.34 1.60
CA ARG A 123 -10.72 -7.14 2.45
C ARG A 123 -9.83 -7.18 3.70
N GLN A 124 -9.72 -8.32 4.36
CA GLN A 124 -8.84 -8.50 5.52
C GLN A 124 -7.37 -8.31 5.13
N GLN A 125 -6.93 -8.91 4.03
CA GLN A 125 -5.56 -8.76 3.54
C GLN A 125 -5.26 -7.31 3.15
N HIS A 126 -6.23 -6.61 2.55
CA HIS A 126 -6.11 -5.20 2.21
C HIS A 126 -5.94 -4.33 3.46
N LYS A 127 -6.73 -4.56 4.51
CA LYS A 127 -6.59 -3.86 5.79
C LYS A 127 -5.20 -4.07 6.40
N LYS A 128 -4.64 -5.28 6.32
CA LYS A 128 -3.27 -5.57 6.77
C LYS A 128 -2.24 -4.74 6.00
N ILE A 129 -2.34 -4.69 4.68
CA ILE A 129 -1.46 -3.88 3.82
C ILE A 129 -1.57 -2.38 4.19
N GLN A 130 -2.77 -1.86 4.36
CA GLN A 130 -2.99 -0.47 4.75
C GLN A 130 -2.32 -0.15 6.10
N SER A 131 -2.50 -1.01 7.10
CA SER A 131 -1.87 -0.83 8.42
C SER A 131 -0.34 -0.83 8.34
N LEU A 132 0.26 -1.75 7.57
CA LEU A 132 1.71 -1.80 7.38
C LEU A 132 2.26 -0.56 6.66
N ARG A 133 1.53 -0.07 5.65
CA ARG A 133 1.89 1.16 4.93
C ARG A 133 1.85 2.37 5.87
N GLN A 134 0.78 2.51 6.66
CA GLN A 134 0.67 3.59 7.64
C GLN A 134 1.87 3.60 8.60
N ARG A 135 2.22 2.44 9.17
CA ARG A 135 3.36 2.33 10.09
C ARG A 135 4.69 2.71 9.44
N LEU A 136 4.88 2.38 8.16
CA LEU A 136 6.06 2.79 7.40
C LEU A 136 6.06 4.30 7.11
N ASP A 137 4.91 4.87 6.80
CA ASP A 137 4.75 6.30 6.56
C ASP A 137 5.01 7.12 7.84
N ASP A 138 4.55 6.64 8.99
CA ASP A 138 4.82 7.23 10.30
C ASP A 138 6.34 7.23 10.58
N LYS A 139 7.04 6.10 10.39
CA LYS A 139 8.50 6.02 10.54
C LYS A 139 9.24 6.95 9.59
N ARG A 140 8.76 7.07 8.35
CA ARG A 140 9.31 8.01 7.37
C ARG A 140 9.10 9.46 7.83
N PHE A 141 7.95 9.78 8.40
CA PHE A 141 7.67 11.10 8.96
C PHE A 141 8.60 11.44 10.12
N GLU A 142 8.80 10.53 11.06
CA GLU A 142 9.76 10.72 12.16
C GLU A 142 11.19 10.93 11.64
N THR A 143 11.59 10.20 10.61
CA THR A 143 12.89 10.40 9.96
C THR A 143 13.01 11.80 9.36
N MET A 144 11.96 12.31 8.70
CA MET A 144 11.93 13.68 8.16
C MET A 144 12.00 14.73 9.28
N LEU A 145 11.37 14.48 10.43
CA LEU A 145 11.47 15.38 11.60
C LEU A 145 12.89 15.41 12.16
N ALA A 146 13.52 14.26 12.33
CA ALA A 146 14.91 14.16 12.78
C ALA A 146 15.88 14.84 11.80
N GLU A 147 15.67 14.66 10.49
CA GLU A 147 16.46 15.34 9.47
C GLU A 147 16.28 16.87 9.54
N ARG A 148 15.05 17.36 9.73
CA ARG A 148 14.77 18.79 9.92
C ARG A 148 15.57 19.36 11.09
N GLN A 149 15.76 18.62 12.18
CA GLN A 149 16.53 19.06 13.34
C GLN A 149 18.02 19.28 13.04
N ILE A 150 18.59 18.55 12.08
CA ILE A 150 19.99 18.69 11.63
C ILE A 150 20.21 19.95 10.78
N LEU A 151 19.17 20.38 10.06
CA LEU A 151 19.22 21.55 9.17
C LEU A 151 19.09 22.87 9.93
N THR A 152 19.78 23.91 9.43
CA THR A 152 19.59 25.29 9.90
C THR A 152 18.25 25.87 9.42
N THR A 153 17.78 26.94 10.05
CA THR A 153 16.54 27.64 9.64
C THR A 153 16.59 28.10 8.18
N GLN A 154 17.74 28.59 7.71
CA GLN A 154 17.93 29.00 6.32
C GLN A 154 17.86 27.81 5.36
N GLN A 155 18.53 26.70 5.68
CA GLN A 155 18.50 25.48 4.89
C GLN A 155 17.09 24.89 4.80
N ARG A 156 16.30 24.94 5.89
CA ARG A 156 14.89 24.52 5.90
C ARG A 156 14.03 25.35 4.95
N SER A 157 14.23 26.68 4.93
CA SER A 157 13.53 27.57 4.00
C SER A 157 13.87 27.26 2.55
N GLN A 158 15.16 27.04 2.24
CA GLN A 158 15.61 26.66 0.90
C GLN A 158 15.04 25.31 0.47
N LEU A 159 15.02 24.32 1.38
CA LEU A 159 14.40 23.02 1.13
C LEU A 159 12.90 23.15 0.81
N GLY A 160 12.17 23.99 1.54
CA GLY A 160 10.75 24.26 1.26
C GLY A 160 10.53 24.84 -0.14
N LYS A 161 11.36 25.79 -0.58
CA LYS A 161 11.30 26.37 -1.94
C LYS A 161 11.57 25.31 -3.01
N LEU A 162 12.58 24.45 -2.81
CA LEU A 162 12.90 23.36 -3.74
C LEU A 162 11.74 22.37 -3.85
N MET A 163 11.08 22.03 -2.75
CA MET A 163 9.91 21.15 -2.75
C MET A 163 8.73 21.75 -3.53
N GLN A 164 8.46 23.05 -3.36
CA GLN A 164 7.39 23.74 -4.08
C GLN A 164 7.65 23.77 -5.59
N GLN A 165 8.89 24.06 -6.00
CA GLN A 165 9.28 24.06 -7.42
C GLN A 165 9.12 22.67 -8.07
N ARG A 166 9.43 21.59 -7.33
CA ARG A 166 9.25 20.21 -7.83
C ARG A 166 7.78 19.83 -7.96
N GLN A 167 6.90 20.31 -7.07
CA GLN A 167 5.47 20.06 -7.17
C GLN A 167 4.85 20.73 -8.40
N GLY A 168 5.28 21.95 -8.74
CA GLY A 168 4.83 22.66 -9.94
C GLY A 168 5.29 22.06 -11.28
N ARG A 169 6.26 21.13 -11.28
CA ARG A 169 6.80 20.47 -12.48
C ARG A 169 6.25 19.06 -12.72
N ARG A 170 5.24 18.60 -11.97
CA ARG A 170 4.62 17.29 -12.24
C ARG A 170 3.90 17.35 -13.60
N PRO A 171 4.27 16.52 -14.59
CA PRO A 171 3.62 16.54 -15.90
C PRO A 171 2.12 16.31 -15.77
N GLN A 172 1.32 17.09 -16.51
CA GLN A 172 -0.15 17.02 -16.61
C GLN A 172 -0.65 15.70 -17.25
N SER A 173 0.08 14.59 -17.19
CA SER A 173 -0.26 13.32 -17.85
C SER A 173 -1.26 12.46 -17.07
N ARG A 174 -2.04 13.07 -16.16
CA ARG A 174 -3.10 12.41 -15.36
C ARG A 174 -4.50 12.99 -15.57
N GLN A 175 -4.73 13.79 -16.62
CA GLN A 175 -6.07 14.31 -16.93
C GLN A 175 -6.84 13.54 -18.03
N ASN A 176 -6.24 12.53 -18.67
CA ASN A 176 -6.86 11.79 -19.79
C ASN A 176 -7.34 10.37 -19.43
N TYR A 177 -8.08 10.22 -18.33
CA TYR A 177 -8.94 9.04 -18.12
C TYR A 177 -10.31 9.53 -17.66
N LYS A 178 -11.17 9.83 -18.65
CA LYS A 178 -12.60 10.04 -18.47
C LYS A 178 -13.25 8.68 -18.76
N TRP A 179 -13.83 8.07 -17.73
CA TRP A 179 -14.62 6.83 -17.86
C TRP A 179 -15.91 7.12 -18.64
#